data_AF-A0A1M5UJQ5-F1
#
_entry.id   AF-A0A1M5UJQ5-F1
#
_cell.length_a   1.000
_cell.length_b   1.000
_cell.length_c   1.000
_cell.angle_alpha   90.00
_cell.angle_beta   90.00
_cell.angle_gamma   90.00
#
_symmetry.space_group_name_H-M   'P 1'
#
loop_
_entity.id
_entity.type
_entity.pdbx_description
1 polymer ?
#
loop_
_entity_poly.entity_id
_entity_poly.type
_entity_poly.pdbx_seq_one_letter_code
_entity_poly.pdbx_strand_id
1 'polypeptide(L)' 'MPIDPQIESAIRTSVERSKQIDSLADKLIAWIKAINSGNEDINDPDAASRHLELIYEETTIDDKDDE' A
#
# COMPACT_ATOMS: atom_id res chain seq x y z
N MET A 1 7.13 14.40 6.08
CA MET A 1 7.30 15.10 4.78
C MET A 1 6.17 14.69 3.85
N PRO A 2 5.72 15.57 2.94
CA PRO A 2 4.82 15.15 1.87
C PRO A 2 5.55 14.12 0.98
N ILE A 3 4.82 13.09 0.54
CA ILE A 3 5.29 12.16 -0.49
C ILE A 3 5.38 12.91 -1.83
N ASP A 4 6.34 12.53 -2.67
CA ASP A 4 6.49 13.10 -4.02
C ASP A 4 5.23 12.78 -4.87
N PRO A 5 4.61 13.77 -5.53
CA PRO A 5 3.46 13.54 -6.39
C PRO A 5 3.68 12.50 -7.50
N GLN A 6 4.91 12.35 -7.99
CA GLN A 6 5.26 11.31 -8.97
C GLN A 6 5.16 9.91 -8.37
N ILE A 7 5.51 9.74 -7.09
CA ILE A 7 5.37 8.47 -6.38
C ILE A 7 3.89 8.15 -6.17
N GLU A 8 3.06 9.12 -5.74
CA GLU A 8 1.62 8.90 -5.62
C GLU A 8 1.00 8.47 -6.96
N SER A 9 1.36 9.14 -8.05
CA SER A 9 0.90 8.82 -9.40
C SER A 9 1.34 7.42 -9.84
N ALA A 10 2.60 7.05 -9.57
CA ALA A 10 3.14 5.73 -9.89
C ALA A 10 2.41 4.61 -9.13
N ILE A 11 2.08 4.83 -7.85
CA ILE A 11 1.31 3.87 -7.04
C ILE A 11 -0.08 3.67 -7.63
N ARG A 12 -0.83 4.76 -7.87
CA ARG A 12 -2.19 4.69 -8.44
C ARG A 12 -2.19 3.99 -9.79
N THR A 13 -1.27 4.37 -10.67
CA THR A 13 -1.11 3.74 -12.00
C THR A 13 -0.82 2.25 -11.90
N SER A 14 -0.01 1.83 -10.91
CA SER A 14 0.35 0.41 -10.74
C SER A 14 -0.81 -0.42 -10.19
N VAL A 15 -1.57 0.11 -9.24
CA VAL A 15 -2.80 -0.50 -8.69
C VAL A 15 -3.84 -0.67 -9.80
N GLU A 16 -4.09 0.38 -10.59
CA GLU A 16 -5.02 0.34 -11.72
C GLU A 16 -4.58 -0.69 -12.78
N ARG A 17 -3.30 -0.68 -13.18
CA ARG A 17 -2.76 -1.66 -14.15
C ARG A 17 -2.88 -3.10 -13.67
N SER A 18 -2.80 -3.31 -12.35
CA SER A 18 -2.93 -4.62 -11.72
C SER A 18 -4.40 -5.00 -11.45
N LYS A 19 -5.37 -4.19 -11.92
CA LYS A 19 -6.81 -4.36 -11.72
C LYS A 19 -7.20 -4.50 -10.24
N GLN A 20 -6.44 -3.86 -9.38
CA GLN A 20 -6.70 -3.83 -7.95
C GLN A 20 -7.71 -2.72 -7.63
N ILE A 21 -8.27 -2.75 -6.43
CA ILE A 21 -9.22 -1.73 -5.97
C ILE A 21 -8.51 -0.42 -5.62
N ASP A 22 -9.14 0.71 -5.92
CA ASP A 22 -8.55 2.05 -5.71
C ASP A 22 -8.19 2.31 -4.23
N SER A 23 -8.94 1.71 -3.29
CA SER A 23 -8.67 1.78 -1.86
C SER A 23 -7.30 1.23 -1.49
N LEU A 24 -6.76 0.26 -2.25
CA LEU A 24 -5.40 -0.26 -2.06
C LEU A 24 -4.35 0.84 -2.30
N ALA A 25 -4.52 1.65 -3.35
CA ALA A 25 -3.60 2.76 -3.62
C ALA A 25 -3.64 3.80 -2.49
N ASP A 26 -4.83 4.09 -1.97
CA ASP A 26 -4.99 5.04 -0.86
C ASP A 26 -4.33 4.52 0.43
N LYS A 27 -4.47 3.23 0.76
CA LYS A 27 -3.79 2.61 1.92
C LYS A 27 -2.27 2.63 1.76
N LEU A 28 -1.75 2.29 0.58
CA LEU A 28 -0.31 2.34 0.29
C LEU A 28 0.26 3.77 0.43
N ILE A 29 -0.43 4.76 -0.13
CA ILE A 29 -0.02 6.17 -0.04
C ILE A 29 -0.08 6.65 1.42
N ALA A 30 -1.13 6.29 2.16
CA ALA A 30 -1.28 6.65 3.57
C ALA A 30 -0.14 6.08 4.43
N TRP A 31 0.21 4.81 4.21
CA TRP A 31 1.29 4.15 4.93
C TRP A 31 2.66 4.81 4.66
N ILE A 32 2.98 5.08 3.39
CA ILE A 32 4.23 5.77 3.02
C ILE A 32 4.29 7.17 3.62
N LYS A 33 3.15 7.89 3.66
CA LYS A 33 3.07 9.21 4.32
C LYS A 33 3.35 9.11 5.82
N ALA A 34 2.82 8.10 6.51
CA ALA A 34 3.05 7.87 7.94
C ALA A 34 4.53 7.60 8.25
N ILE A 35 5.19 6.79 7.41
CA ILE A 35 6.64 6.53 7.49
C ILE A 35 7.42 7.84 7.26
N ASN A 36 7.13 8.57 6.19
CA ASN A 36 7.83 9.81 5.84
C ASN A 36 7.58 10.97 6.82
N SER A 37 6.50 10.94 7.61
CA SER A 37 6.26 11.92 8.68
C SER A 37 6.90 11.54 10.01
N GLY A 38 7.49 10.34 10.11
CA GLY A 38 8.00 9.80 11.38
C GLY A 38 6.88 9.42 12.35
N ASN A 39 5.64 9.29 11.87
CA ASN A 39 4.53 8.79 12.69
C ASN A 39 4.58 7.27 12.81
N GLU A 40 5.23 6.62 11.85
CA GLU A 40 5.45 5.18 11.84
C GLU A 40 6.91 4.86 11.60
N ASP A 41 7.42 3.86 12.32
CA ASP A 41 8.78 3.33 12.13
C ASP A 41 8.70 2.05 11.29
N ILE A 42 9.27 2.08 10.09
CA ILE A 42 9.35 0.90 9.21
C ILE A 42 10.21 -0.23 9.82
N ASN A 43 11.06 0.09 10.80
CA ASN A 43 11.89 -0.89 11.50
C ASN A 43 11.17 -1.49 12.71
N ASP A 44 9.97 -1.02 13.07
CA ASP A 44 9.11 -1.64 14.06
C ASP A 44 8.34 -2.80 13.40
N PRO A 45 8.69 -4.07 13.71
CA PRO A 45 8.08 -5.23 13.07
C PRO A 45 6.60 -5.39 13.39
N ASP A 46 6.14 -4.94 14.56
CA ASP A 46 4.73 -5.05 14.96
C ASP A 46 3.88 -3.99 14.27
N ALA A 47 4.42 -2.79 14.06
CA ALA A 47 3.76 -1.76 13.25
C ALA A 47 3.69 -2.16 11.78
N ALA A 48 4.80 -2.65 11.22
CA ALA A 48 4.87 -3.11 9.83
C ALA A 48 3.91 -4.28 9.56
N SER A 49 3.85 -5.27 10.47
CA SER A 49 2.98 -6.44 10.29
C SER A 49 1.50 -6.06 10.21
N ARG A 50 1.04 -5.16 11.08
CA ARG A 50 -0.37 -4.69 11.07
C ARG A 50 -0.72 -3.96 9.78
N HIS A 51 0.18 -3.15 9.24
CA HIS A 51 -0.07 -2.45 7.98
C HIS A 51 -0.07 -3.40 6.79
N LEU A 52 0.85 -4.36 6.77
CA LEU A 52 0.88 -5.39 5.74
C LEU A 52 -0.40 -6.23 5.73
N GLU A 53 -0.96 -6.56 6.90
CA GLU A 53 -2.26 -7.24 7.00
C GLU A 53 -3.39 -6.41 6.38
N LEU A 54 -3.50 -5.12 6.73
CA LEU A 54 -4.53 -4.22 6.18
C LEU A 54 -4.42 -3.98 4.66
N ILE A 55 -3.19 -4.03 4.12
CA ILE A 55 -2.93 -3.92 2.68
C ILE A 55 -3.26 -5.24 1.99
N TYR A 56 -2.90 -6.37 2.59
CA TYR A 56 -3.18 -7.70 2.08
C TYR A 56 -4.69 -7.97 2.00
N GLU A 57 -5.45 -7.59 3.02
CA GLU A 57 -6.92 -7.72 3.04
C GLU A 57 -7.62 -6.99 1.87
N GLU A 58 -7.03 -5.92 1.34
CA GLU A 58 -7.57 -5.18 0.19
C GLU A 58 -7.00 -5.65 -1.14
N THR A 59 -6.01 -6.53 -1.12
CA THR A 59 -5.38 -7.00 -2.33
C THR A 59 -6.28 -8.08 -2.94
N THR A 60 -6.81 -7.81 -4.12
CA THR A 60 -7.52 -8.82 -4.90
C THR A 60 -6.51 -9.83 -5.42
N ILE A 61 -6.56 -11.03 -4.88
CA ILE A 61 -5.82 -12.19 -5.40
C ILE A 61 -6.68 -12.74 -6.54
N ASP A 62 -6.18 -12.69 -7.78
CA ASP A 62 -6.78 -13.45 -8.87
C ASP A 62 -6.45 -14.92 -8.56
N ASP A 63 -7.38 -15.66 -7.95
CA ASP A 63 -7.27 -17.09 -7.64
C ASP A 63 -7.24 -17.91 -8.95
N LYS A 64 -6.18 -17.72 -9.74
CA LYS A 64 -5.88 -18.47 -10.97
C LYS A 64 -4.76 -19.46 -10.79
N ASP A 65 -4.58 -19.93 -9.56
CA ASP A 65 -3.80 -21.12 -9.26
C ASP A 65 -4.70 -22.02 -8.40
N ASP A 66 -5.62 -22.74 -9.04
CA ASP A 66 -6.12 -24.07 -8.62
C ASP A 66 -7.24 -24.54 -9.58
N GLU A 67 -6.85 -25.08 -10.75
CA GLU A 67 -7.51 -26.22 -11.40
C GLU A 67 -6.52 -27.03 -12.26
#